data_AF-A0A1W6DTF6-F1
#
_entry.id   AF-A0A1W6DTF6-F1
#
_cell.length_a   1.000
_cell.length_b   1.000
_cell.length_c   1.000
_cell.angle_alpha   90.00
_cell.angle_beta   90.00
_cell.angle_gamma   90.00
#
_symmetry.space_group_name_H-M   'P 1'
#
loop_
_entity.id
_entity.type
_entity.pdbx_description
1 polymer ?
#
loop_
_entity_poly.entity_id
_entity_poly.type
_entity_poly.pdbx_seq_one_letter_code
_entity_poly.pdbx_strand_id
1 'polypeptide(L)'
;MRTERAIFSMFDTLAFTGEFHVPSQHSTSRFMVPPRSAPGGASGTPSGEGRRAPADARRRLPTHGPVGVREQAVSVSVRTPGSVREGRRRAVGSGGVTATSTAPPAGPADHPPGGRERRHARAQRRHRAAWIAAVVALVLVLGGGGGAFAWYRDTEYDALADRAATAEDLLAASDGKVADPAVRTALTTEVDDARALLAAPFLDRMTTGTDAADRSLVSASDAVHASMLDHARDEVTAARASLATARELGEKIYAATEGLGADEAVRARLRDALDTAAAADAAADAGLAGDDLSTLEQAVLDLGAGLGVVSASTEETSVAQDAVSCPAPDQVWDPDSGRVPDSALAPIPWSPTDRVRADVLDGLVALDAAYVERFGVHLTVNSSYRTFEEQQGLYDPSSPIAAPPGCSNHGLGFAVDLGGGVQAFGTPQYEWLKQHAETYGWTHPDFAEPDGRVPEPWHWESVLARADG
;
A
#
# COMPACT_ATOMS: atom_id res chain seq x y z
N MET A 1 -4.46 -37.85 6.20
CA MET A 1 -4.09 -37.18 4.94
C MET A 1 -4.52 -35.73 5.07
N ARG A 2 -3.56 -34.90 5.48
CA ARG A 2 -3.59 -33.42 5.47
C ARG A 2 -2.77 -33.01 4.25
N THR A 3 -3.15 -31.88 3.64
CA THR A 3 -2.37 -30.80 3.00
C THR A 3 -3.31 -30.10 1.98
N GLU A 4 -3.39 -28.78 1.80
CA GLU A 4 -2.49 -27.69 2.15
C GLU A 4 -3.23 -26.33 2.06
N ARG A 5 -2.99 -25.46 3.03
CA ARG A 5 -3.11 -24.00 3.01
C ARG A 5 -1.76 -23.50 3.53
N ALA A 6 -0.99 -22.76 2.73
CA ALA A 6 0.04 -21.79 3.17
C ALA A 6 0.83 -21.27 1.96
N ILE A 7 0.77 -19.97 1.71
CA ILE A 7 1.92 -19.19 1.23
C ILE A 7 1.93 -17.91 2.06
N PHE A 8 3.05 -17.69 2.76
CA PHE A 8 3.30 -16.64 3.74
C PHE A 8 4.50 -15.82 3.26
N SER A 9 4.42 -14.51 3.53
CA SER A 9 5.50 -13.56 3.85
C SER A 9 6.95 -13.88 3.47
N MET A 10 7.58 -12.96 2.74
CA MET A 10 9.03 -12.80 2.65
C MET A 10 9.36 -11.32 2.79
N PHE A 11 9.79 -10.88 3.97
CA PHE A 11 10.73 -9.77 4.19
C PHE A 11 11.09 -9.77 5.69
N ASP A 12 12.12 -10.51 6.08
CA ASP A 12 13.05 -10.07 7.13
C ASP A 12 14.26 -11.02 7.20
N THR A 13 15.45 -10.58 6.79
CA THR A 13 16.74 -11.14 7.23
C THR A 13 17.84 -10.16 6.84
N LEU A 14 18.35 -9.37 7.78
CA LEU A 14 19.76 -8.94 7.86
C LEU A 14 20.04 -8.45 9.29
N ALA A 15 20.33 -9.40 10.19
CA ALA A 15 20.87 -9.11 11.52
C ALA A 15 22.40 -9.26 11.50
N PHE A 16 23.08 -8.14 11.68
CA PHE A 16 24.54 -8.04 11.79
C PHE A 16 24.98 -8.43 13.20
N THR A 17 25.93 -9.36 13.30
CA THR A 17 26.55 -9.82 14.55
C THR A 17 27.57 -8.80 15.08
N GLY A 18 27.40 -8.36 16.32
CA GLY A 18 28.40 -7.59 17.07
C GLY A 18 28.21 -7.78 18.57
N GLU A 19 29.01 -8.67 19.18
CA GLU A 19 29.09 -8.89 20.62
C GLU A 19 29.55 -7.61 21.36
N PHE A 20 28.78 -7.18 22.35
CA PHE A 20 29.28 -6.31 23.41
C PHE A 20 28.98 -6.92 24.78
N HIS A 21 30.07 -7.18 25.50
CA HIS A 21 30.16 -7.77 26.82
C HIS A 21 29.84 -6.71 27.89
N VAL A 22 28.83 -6.96 28.73
CA VAL A 22 28.49 -6.11 29.89
C VAL A 22 29.02 -6.76 31.17
N PRO A 23 29.92 -6.12 31.95
CA PRO A 23 30.22 -6.58 33.29
C PRO A 23 29.32 -5.90 34.33
N SER A 24 28.69 -6.74 35.17
CA SER A 24 28.02 -6.37 36.42
C SER A 24 29.02 -5.85 37.45
N GLN A 25 28.73 -4.70 38.06
CA GLN A 25 29.33 -4.25 39.32
C GLN A 25 28.25 -3.62 40.20
N HIS A 26 27.98 -4.26 41.34
CA HIS A 26 27.28 -3.70 42.48
C HIS A 26 28.07 -2.52 43.07
N SER A 27 27.40 -1.40 43.39
CA SER A 27 27.77 -0.62 44.58
C SER A 27 26.64 0.28 45.07
N THR A 28 26.36 0.15 46.35
CA THR A 28 25.47 0.95 47.19
C THR A 28 25.94 2.40 47.33
N SER A 29 25.03 3.37 47.29
CA SER A 29 25.15 4.57 48.14
C SER A 29 23.81 5.28 48.36
N ARG A 30 23.46 5.35 49.64
CA ARG A 30 22.49 6.25 50.26
C ARG A 30 22.78 7.70 49.88
N PHE A 31 21.76 8.47 49.55
CA PHE A 31 21.76 9.92 49.81
C PHE A 31 20.49 10.33 50.56
N MET A 32 20.75 11.14 51.57
CA MET A 32 19.90 11.53 52.67
C MET A 32 19.51 12.99 52.46
N VAL A 33 18.21 13.31 52.45
CA VAL A 33 17.70 14.69 52.37
C VAL A 33 17.27 15.12 53.78
N PRO A 34 17.75 16.25 54.33
CA PRO A 34 17.31 16.76 55.63
C PRO A 34 16.11 17.73 55.50
N PRO A 35 15.36 18.00 56.58
CA PRO A 35 14.16 18.85 56.53
C PRO A 35 14.33 20.28 57.10
N ARG A 36 13.41 21.15 56.64
CA ARG A 36 12.84 22.40 57.23
C ARG A 36 13.77 23.59 57.55
N SER A 37 13.32 24.79 57.15
CA SER A 37 12.81 25.85 58.06
C SER A 37 12.33 27.11 57.31
N ALA A 38 11.19 27.67 57.73
CA ALA A 38 10.74 29.04 57.46
C ALA A 38 11.48 30.04 58.41
N PRO A 39 11.40 31.36 58.19
CA PRO A 39 10.40 32.14 58.97
C PRO A 39 9.87 33.45 58.32
N GLY A 40 8.68 33.88 58.81
CA GLY A 40 8.23 35.27 59.09
C GLY A 40 8.08 36.26 57.92
N GLY A 41 7.08 37.14 57.83
CA GLY A 41 6.01 37.58 58.73
C GLY A 41 5.61 39.01 58.34
N ALA A 42 4.33 39.35 58.55
CA ALA A 42 3.72 40.71 58.56
C ALA A 42 3.78 41.53 57.24
N SER A 43 2.87 42.41 56.85
CA SER A 43 1.59 42.95 57.35
C SER A 43 1.11 43.94 56.28
N GLY A 44 -0.20 44.17 56.13
CA GLY A 44 -0.70 45.44 55.58
C GLY A 44 -1.81 45.33 54.55
N THR A 45 -3.06 45.42 55.01
CA THR A 45 -4.17 46.06 54.28
C THR A 45 -3.96 47.58 54.22
N PRO A 46 -4.44 48.31 53.20
CA PRO A 46 -5.79 48.88 53.31
C PRO A 46 -6.61 48.94 52.01
N SER A 47 -7.92 48.75 52.19
CA SER A 47 -9.03 49.63 51.78
C SER A 47 -9.14 50.15 50.34
N GLY A 48 -10.28 49.82 49.72
CA GLY A 48 -11.30 50.85 49.45
C GLY A 48 -11.58 51.23 47.99
N GLU A 49 -12.83 51.00 47.60
CA GLU A 49 -13.63 51.74 46.58
C GLU A 49 -13.13 51.71 45.12
N GLY A 50 -13.92 51.50 44.08
CA GLY A 50 -15.36 51.49 43.89
C GLY A 50 -15.64 51.79 42.41
N ARG A 51 -16.83 51.38 41.95
CA ARG A 51 -17.61 51.92 40.81
C ARG A 51 -17.28 51.48 39.37
N ARG A 52 -18.32 50.85 38.81
CA ARG A 52 -19.11 51.20 37.61
C ARG A 52 -18.79 50.48 36.28
N ALA A 53 -19.80 49.71 35.87
CA ALA A 53 -20.17 49.39 34.49
C ALA A 53 -20.55 50.65 33.67
N PRO A 54 -20.56 50.51 32.33
CA PRO A 54 -21.82 50.60 31.56
C PRO A 54 -21.93 49.44 30.54
N ALA A 55 -23.06 48.74 30.41
CA ALA A 55 -24.30 49.09 29.71
C ALA A 55 -24.21 49.03 28.16
N ASP A 56 -24.77 47.93 27.63
CA ASP A 56 -25.80 47.83 26.60
C ASP A 56 -25.58 48.53 25.23
N ALA A 57 -25.43 47.73 24.18
CA ALA A 57 -25.68 48.14 22.80
C ALA A 57 -26.29 46.99 21.99
N ARG A 58 -27.63 46.96 21.96
CA ARG A 58 -28.45 46.20 21.01
C ARG A 58 -28.11 46.60 19.57
N ARG A 59 -27.86 45.62 18.67
CA ARG A 59 -27.99 45.82 17.22
C ARG A 59 -28.58 44.60 16.50
N ARG A 60 -29.86 44.77 16.19
CA ARG A 60 -30.70 44.27 15.07
C ARG A 60 -30.12 43.20 14.12
N LEU A 61 -30.87 42.10 14.03
CA LEU A 61 -30.99 41.15 12.92
C LEU A 61 -31.34 41.84 11.58
N PRO A 62 -30.95 41.24 10.44
CA PRO A 62 -31.72 41.28 9.22
C PRO A 62 -32.32 39.91 8.85
N THR A 63 -33.61 39.93 8.54
CA THR A 63 -34.37 38.86 7.91
C THR A 63 -34.19 38.90 6.39
N HIS A 64 -33.82 37.78 5.76
CA HIS A 64 -34.08 37.54 4.34
C HIS A 64 -34.53 36.09 4.13
N GLY A 65 -35.65 35.96 3.41
CA GLY A 65 -36.33 34.71 3.08
C GLY A 65 -35.69 33.91 1.93
N PRO A 66 -36.39 32.87 1.45
CA PRO A 66 -35.78 31.65 0.92
C PRO A 66 -35.37 31.79 -0.54
N VAL A 67 -34.17 31.27 -0.87
CA VAL A 67 -33.72 31.08 -2.25
C VAL A 67 -33.99 29.63 -2.64
N GLY A 68 -34.67 29.47 -3.77
CA GLY A 68 -35.24 28.23 -4.25
C GLY A 68 -34.23 27.17 -4.65
N VAL A 69 -34.63 25.93 -4.38
CA VAL A 69 -34.09 24.67 -4.88
C VAL A 69 -34.17 24.66 -6.41
N ARG A 70 -33.04 24.46 -7.09
CA ARG A 70 -32.98 24.00 -8.48
C ARG A 70 -32.41 22.59 -8.47
N GLU A 71 -33.30 21.61 -8.62
CA GLU A 71 -32.96 20.26 -9.05
C GLU A 71 -32.34 20.34 -10.45
N GLN A 72 -31.11 19.86 -10.60
CA GLN A 72 -30.57 19.46 -11.90
C GLN A 72 -30.57 17.94 -11.97
N ALA A 73 -31.54 17.42 -12.72
CA ALA A 73 -31.59 16.03 -13.12
C ALA A 73 -30.44 15.75 -14.11
N VAL A 74 -29.41 15.03 -13.68
CA VAL A 74 -28.41 14.43 -14.57
C VAL A 74 -28.99 13.12 -15.10
N SER A 75 -29.32 13.14 -16.38
CA SER A 75 -29.83 11.98 -17.12
C SER A 75 -28.66 11.07 -17.51
N VAL A 76 -28.46 9.96 -16.81
CA VAL A 76 -27.47 8.94 -17.19
C VAL A 76 -28.07 8.06 -18.29
N SER A 77 -27.61 8.24 -19.53
CA SER A 77 -27.93 7.35 -20.65
C SER A 77 -27.10 6.07 -20.56
N VAL A 78 -27.73 4.96 -20.18
CA VAL A 78 -27.16 3.61 -20.24
C VAL A 78 -27.08 3.18 -21.71
N ARG A 79 -25.86 3.01 -22.23
CA ARG A 79 -25.63 2.34 -23.53
C ARG A 79 -25.56 0.82 -23.31
N THR A 80 -26.55 0.11 -23.84
CA THR A 80 -26.53 -1.34 -24.07
C THR A 80 -25.50 -1.72 -25.15
N PRO A 81 -24.76 -2.83 -25.03
CA PRO A 81 -23.97 -3.39 -26.12
C PRO A 81 -24.88 -4.09 -27.14
N GLY A 82 -24.79 -3.66 -28.40
CA GLY A 82 -25.49 -4.29 -29.52
C GLY A 82 -24.85 -5.61 -29.94
N SER A 83 -25.68 -6.63 -30.06
CA SER A 83 -25.41 -7.91 -30.71
C SER A 83 -25.12 -7.74 -32.21
N VAL A 84 -24.04 -8.33 -32.72
CA VAL A 84 -23.86 -8.54 -34.16
C VAL A 84 -24.01 -10.02 -34.47
N ARG A 85 -25.00 -10.30 -35.33
CA ARG A 85 -25.38 -11.61 -35.81
C ARG A 85 -24.66 -11.93 -37.12
N GLU A 86 -24.32 -13.19 -37.21
CA GLU A 86 -23.79 -14.01 -38.31
C GLU A 86 -24.44 -13.78 -39.69
N GLY A 87 -23.61 -13.76 -40.74
CA GLY A 87 -24.01 -13.65 -42.15
C GLY A 87 -23.10 -14.45 -43.09
N ARG A 88 -23.59 -15.63 -43.46
CA ARG A 88 -23.00 -16.74 -44.25
C ARG A 88 -22.46 -16.46 -45.67
N ARG A 89 -21.39 -17.22 -45.98
CA ARG A 89 -21.12 -18.12 -47.13
C ARG A 89 -20.79 -17.55 -48.52
N ARG A 90 -19.65 -18.01 -49.06
CA ARG A 90 -19.62 -18.98 -50.18
C ARG A 90 -18.35 -19.84 -50.13
N ALA A 91 -18.55 -21.15 -50.32
CA ALA A 91 -17.55 -22.21 -50.40
C ALA A 91 -17.58 -22.81 -51.81
N VAL A 92 -16.42 -23.18 -52.35
CA VAL A 92 -16.12 -24.29 -53.31
C VAL A 92 -14.58 -24.39 -53.29
N GLY A 93 -13.88 -25.51 -53.24
CA GLY A 93 -14.20 -26.93 -53.29
C GLY A 93 -12.88 -27.72 -53.22
N SER A 94 -12.98 -28.93 -52.68
CA SER A 94 -11.94 -29.93 -52.41
C SER A 94 -11.31 -30.56 -53.66
N GLY A 95 -10.08 -31.05 -53.52
CA GLY A 95 -9.43 -32.06 -54.38
C GLY A 95 -7.91 -31.85 -54.40
N GLY A 96 -7.03 -32.73 -53.93
CA GLY A 96 -7.10 -34.19 -53.93
C GLY A 96 -6.09 -34.73 -54.96
N VAL A 97 -4.85 -34.93 -54.49
CA VAL A 97 -3.68 -35.67 -55.02
C VAL A 97 -3.87 -36.51 -56.30
N THR A 98 -2.92 -36.41 -57.24
CA THR A 98 -2.31 -37.59 -57.90
C THR A 98 -1.02 -37.23 -58.65
N ALA A 99 0.02 -38.01 -58.39
CA ALA A 99 1.25 -38.04 -59.16
C ALA A 99 1.08 -39.01 -60.35
N THR A 100 1.65 -38.67 -61.51
CA THR A 100 2.05 -39.67 -62.50
C THR A 100 3.34 -39.25 -63.18
N SER A 101 4.33 -40.13 -63.04
CA SER A 101 5.62 -40.16 -63.69
C SER A 101 5.50 -40.82 -65.06
N THR A 102 6.20 -40.30 -66.08
CA THR A 102 6.67 -41.06 -67.26
C THR A 102 7.94 -40.39 -67.81
N ALA A 103 8.93 -41.22 -68.13
CA ALA A 103 10.34 -40.92 -68.41
C ALA A 103 10.67 -40.65 -69.91
N PRO A 104 11.91 -40.23 -70.23
CA PRO A 104 12.58 -40.55 -71.49
C PRO A 104 13.78 -41.51 -71.31
N PRO A 105 14.36 -42.06 -72.40
CA PRO A 105 14.84 -43.45 -72.45
C PRO A 105 16.33 -43.66 -72.13
N ALA A 106 16.69 -44.94 -72.01
CA ALA A 106 17.96 -45.49 -71.54
C ALA A 106 19.09 -45.54 -72.58
N GLY A 107 20.32 -45.52 -72.05
CA GLY A 107 21.49 -46.26 -72.57
C GLY A 107 22.84 -45.55 -72.34
N PRO A 108 23.97 -46.28 -72.26
CA PRO A 108 24.21 -47.61 -71.68
C PRO A 108 25.24 -47.56 -70.52
N ALA A 109 25.36 -48.69 -69.81
CA ALA A 109 26.33 -48.91 -68.74
C ALA A 109 27.77 -49.03 -69.28
N ASP A 110 28.74 -48.45 -68.57
CA ASP A 110 30.16 -48.80 -68.67
C ASP A 110 30.86 -48.74 -67.30
N HIS A 111 31.91 -49.56 -67.19
CA HIS A 111 32.65 -50.05 -66.02
C HIS A 111 33.12 -49.05 -64.93
N PRO A 112 33.43 -49.55 -63.70
CA PRO A 112 33.93 -48.72 -62.61
C PRO A 112 35.37 -48.25 -62.88
N PRO A 113 35.75 -47.01 -62.54
CA PRO A 113 37.11 -46.55 -62.77
C PRO A 113 38.10 -47.11 -61.74
N GLY A 114 39.23 -47.57 -62.27
CA GLY A 114 40.36 -48.09 -61.51
C GLY A 114 41.10 -47.04 -60.67
N GLY A 115 41.94 -47.53 -59.75
CA GLY A 115 42.60 -46.80 -58.65
C GLY A 115 43.51 -45.60 -58.99
N ARG A 116 43.54 -45.10 -60.23
CA ARG A 116 44.21 -43.85 -60.61
C ARG A 116 43.35 -42.60 -60.41
N GLU A 117 42.02 -42.69 -60.48
CA GLU A 117 41.12 -41.53 -60.30
C GLU A 117 40.98 -41.06 -58.84
N ARG A 118 41.18 -41.96 -57.86
CA ARG A 118 41.14 -41.61 -56.43
C ARG A 118 42.29 -40.69 -55.99
N ARG A 119 43.39 -40.64 -56.76
CA ARG A 119 44.54 -39.75 -56.46
C ARG A 119 44.35 -38.33 -57.03
N HIS A 120 43.62 -38.17 -58.14
CA HIS A 120 43.34 -36.84 -58.72
C HIS A 120 42.24 -36.08 -57.96
N ALA A 121 41.24 -36.77 -57.38
CA ALA A 121 40.21 -36.14 -56.56
C ALA A 121 40.73 -35.58 -55.21
N ARG A 122 41.79 -36.19 -54.63
CA ARG A 122 42.47 -35.67 -53.43
C ARG A 122 43.41 -34.50 -53.73
N ALA A 123 44.00 -34.44 -54.93
CA ALA A 123 44.83 -33.32 -55.36
C ALA A 123 44.00 -32.05 -55.65
N GLN A 124 42.83 -32.18 -56.27
CA GLN A 124 41.92 -31.05 -56.54
C GLN A 124 41.30 -30.43 -55.28
N ARG A 125 40.97 -31.23 -54.25
CA ARG A 125 40.46 -30.69 -52.97
C ARG A 125 41.53 -29.93 -52.17
N ARG A 126 42.79 -30.40 -52.20
CA ARG A 126 43.93 -29.68 -51.61
C ARG A 126 44.26 -28.38 -52.36
N HIS A 127 44.13 -28.37 -53.68
CA HIS A 127 44.32 -27.16 -54.48
C HIS A 127 43.21 -26.12 -54.26
N ARG A 128 41.93 -26.52 -54.08
CA ARG A 128 40.85 -25.56 -53.79
C ARG A 128 40.95 -24.96 -52.39
N ALA A 129 41.30 -25.74 -51.38
CA ALA A 129 41.55 -25.23 -50.02
C ALA A 129 42.80 -24.32 -49.97
N ALA A 130 43.87 -24.68 -50.69
CA ALA A 130 45.06 -23.84 -50.82
C ALA A 130 44.80 -22.57 -51.63
N TRP A 131 43.92 -22.60 -52.64
CA TRP A 131 43.52 -21.41 -53.41
C TRP A 131 42.66 -20.44 -52.60
N ILE A 132 41.75 -20.94 -51.73
CA ILE A 132 40.97 -20.07 -50.83
C ILE A 132 41.90 -19.44 -49.77
N ALA A 133 42.80 -20.21 -49.18
CA ALA A 133 43.81 -19.69 -48.25
C ALA A 133 44.77 -18.68 -48.92
N ALA A 134 45.14 -18.92 -50.19
CA ALA A 134 45.97 -18.00 -50.95
C ALA A 134 45.23 -16.71 -51.34
N VAL A 135 43.93 -16.76 -51.64
CA VAL A 135 43.13 -15.56 -51.94
C VAL A 135 42.90 -14.71 -50.68
N VAL A 136 42.68 -15.34 -49.52
CA VAL A 136 42.58 -14.63 -48.23
C VAL A 136 43.93 -14.01 -47.85
N ALA A 137 45.04 -14.72 -48.05
CA ALA A 137 46.39 -14.18 -47.83
C ALA A 137 46.75 -13.07 -48.84
N LEU A 138 46.28 -13.17 -50.09
CA LEU A 138 46.54 -12.17 -51.13
C LEU A 138 45.73 -10.87 -50.92
N VAL A 139 44.50 -10.97 -50.40
CA VAL A 139 43.68 -9.81 -49.99
C VAL A 139 44.28 -9.12 -48.75
N LEU A 140 44.95 -9.87 -47.87
CA LEU A 140 45.68 -9.32 -46.72
C LEU A 140 47.05 -8.70 -47.10
N VAL A 141 47.66 -9.10 -48.21
CA VAL A 141 49.05 -8.69 -48.58
C VAL A 141 49.13 -7.69 -49.74
N LEU A 142 48.16 -7.61 -50.65
CA LEU A 142 48.28 -6.80 -51.89
C LEU A 142 47.37 -5.57 -52.03
N GLY A 143 46.79 -5.05 -50.95
CA GLY A 143 46.17 -3.73 -50.99
C GLY A 143 46.06 -3.13 -49.60
N GLY A 144 46.50 -1.89 -49.41
CA GLY A 144 46.50 -1.15 -48.14
C GLY A 144 45.13 -0.96 -47.46
N GLY A 145 44.07 -1.65 -47.90
CA GLY A 145 42.78 -1.77 -47.21
C GLY A 145 42.64 -3.00 -46.30
N GLY A 146 43.50 -4.03 -46.40
CA GLY A 146 43.40 -5.23 -45.56
C GLY A 146 43.71 -4.97 -44.07
N GLY A 147 44.68 -4.10 -43.78
CA GLY A 147 45.00 -3.67 -42.42
C GLY A 147 43.94 -2.74 -41.82
N ALA A 148 43.38 -1.83 -42.62
CA ALA A 148 42.28 -0.95 -42.19
C ALA A 148 40.97 -1.73 -41.97
N PHE A 149 40.70 -2.75 -42.80
CA PHE A 149 39.54 -3.63 -42.65
C PHE A 149 39.68 -4.57 -41.44
N ALA A 150 40.86 -5.17 -41.23
CA ALA A 150 41.13 -5.98 -40.04
C ALA A 150 41.05 -5.14 -38.76
N TRP A 151 41.61 -3.93 -38.77
CA TRP A 151 41.55 -2.99 -37.65
C TRP A 151 40.13 -2.48 -37.37
N TYR A 152 39.37 -2.09 -38.40
CA TYR A 152 37.97 -1.67 -38.27
C TYR A 152 37.07 -2.78 -37.73
N ARG A 153 37.27 -4.04 -38.17
CA ARG A 153 36.51 -5.17 -37.63
C ARG A 153 36.89 -5.50 -36.19
N ASP A 154 38.16 -5.38 -35.82
CA ASP A 154 38.61 -5.51 -34.42
C ASP A 154 37.84 -4.53 -33.53
N THR A 155 37.69 -3.26 -33.97
CA THR A 155 36.91 -2.25 -33.24
C THR A 155 35.41 -2.55 -33.15
N GLU A 156 34.82 -3.25 -34.13
CA GLU A 156 33.40 -3.65 -34.07
C GLU A 156 33.17 -4.80 -33.07
N TYR A 157 34.10 -5.74 -32.96
CA TYR A 157 34.01 -6.83 -31.97
C TYR A 157 34.30 -6.34 -30.55
N ASP A 158 35.26 -5.43 -30.38
CA ASP A 158 35.50 -4.77 -29.08
C ASP A 158 34.25 -4.00 -28.64
N ALA A 159 33.61 -3.24 -29.54
CA ALA A 159 32.37 -2.53 -29.25
C ALA A 159 31.21 -3.47 -28.88
N LEU A 160 31.10 -4.64 -29.53
CA LEU A 160 30.10 -5.66 -29.18
C LEU A 160 30.41 -6.27 -27.79
N ALA A 161 31.68 -6.49 -27.47
CA ALA A 161 32.10 -7.01 -26.16
C ALA A 161 31.76 -6.03 -25.03
N ASP A 162 32.07 -4.75 -25.20
CA ASP A 162 31.73 -3.69 -24.24
C ASP A 162 30.21 -3.58 -24.04
N ARG A 163 29.45 -3.74 -25.13
CA ARG A 163 27.98 -3.71 -25.06
C ARG A 163 27.40 -4.95 -24.38
N ALA A 164 27.95 -6.13 -24.63
CA ALA A 164 27.56 -7.34 -23.93
C ALA A 164 27.80 -7.19 -22.42
N ALA A 165 28.95 -6.64 -22.01
CA ALA A 165 29.22 -6.34 -20.60
C ALA A 165 28.22 -5.33 -20.01
N THR A 166 27.89 -4.26 -20.74
CA THR A 166 26.88 -3.27 -20.31
C THR A 166 25.49 -3.91 -20.15
N ALA A 167 25.10 -4.81 -21.06
CA ALA A 167 23.84 -5.54 -20.98
C ALA A 167 23.79 -6.50 -19.78
N GLU A 168 24.92 -7.06 -19.36
CA GLU A 168 25.00 -7.85 -18.13
C GLU A 168 24.84 -7.00 -16.87
N ASP A 169 25.45 -5.82 -16.82
CA ASP A 169 25.23 -4.88 -15.72
C ASP A 169 23.76 -4.47 -15.66
N LEU A 170 23.10 -4.29 -16.80
CA LEU A 170 21.66 -4.05 -16.88
C LEU A 170 20.85 -5.25 -16.37
N LEU A 171 21.24 -6.50 -16.67
CA LEU A 171 20.62 -7.70 -16.10
C LEU A 171 20.81 -7.80 -14.59
N ALA A 172 21.93 -7.34 -14.05
CA ALA A 172 22.10 -7.27 -12.59
C ALA A 172 21.21 -6.19 -11.98
N ALA A 173 21.20 -4.98 -12.56
CA ALA A 173 20.45 -3.84 -12.06
C ALA A 173 18.93 -3.99 -12.17
N SER A 174 18.44 -4.73 -13.17
CA SER A 174 17.00 -4.95 -13.41
C SER A 174 16.40 -6.14 -12.66
N ASP A 175 17.15 -6.77 -11.75
CA ASP A 175 16.65 -7.90 -10.97
C ASP A 175 15.52 -7.48 -10.02
N GLY A 176 14.36 -8.14 -10.14
CA GLY A 176 13.15 -7.77 -9.41
C GLY A 176 12.51 -6.44 -9.80
N LYS A 177 13.10 -5.69 -10.75
CA LYS A 177 12.71 -4.32 -11.13
C LYS A 177 12.15 -4.21 -12.54
N VAL A 178 11.49 -5.24 -13.06
CA VAL A 178 10.87 -5.22 -14.39
C VAL A 178 9.41 -5.62 -14.30
N ALA A 179 8.56 -5.02 -15.12
CA ALA A 179 7.15 -5.36 -15.20
C ALA A 179 6.91 -6.74 -15.87
N ASP A 180 7.74 -7.11 -16.85
CA ASP A 180 7.67 -8.40 -17.54
C ASP A 180 9.00 -9.17 -17.38
N PRO A 181 9.06 -10.24 -16.56
CA PRO A 181 10.27 -11.05 -16.41
C PRO A 181 10.79 -11.67 -17.72
N ALA A 182 9.96 -11.82 -18.75
CA ALA A 182 10.37 -12.38 -20.04
C ALA A 182 11.39 -11.49 -20.76
N VAL A 183 11.37 -10.16 -20.56
CA VAL A 183 12.33 -9.25 -21.19
C VAL A 183 13.77 -9.49 -20.73
N ARG A 184 13.95 -9.86 -19.46
CA ARG A 184 15.25 -10.26 -18.90
C ARG A 184 15.74 -11.58 -19.51
N THR A 185 14.83 -12.52 -19.72
CA THR A 185 15.14 -13.82 -20.36
C THR A 185 15.60 -13.61 -21.81
N ALA A 186 14.92 -12.71 -22.54
CA ALA A 186 15.33 -12.33 -23.89
C ALA A 186 16.72 -11.68 -23.89
N LEU A 187 16.97 -10.69 -23.02
CA LEU A 187 18.28 -10.05 -22.93
C LEU A 187 19.40 -11.04 -22.55
N THR A 188 19.14 -11.98 -21.65
CA THR A 188 20.09 -13.06 -21.31
C THR A 188 20.48 -13.88 -22.54
N THR A 189 19.50 -14.22 -23.38
CA THR A 189 19.73 -14.98 -24.61
C THR A 189 20.60 -14.19 -25.59
N GLU A 190 20.33 -12.90 -25.78
CA GLU A 190 21.11 -12.04 -26.68
C GLU A 190 22.55 -11.80 -26.17
N VAL A 191 22.75 -11.71 -24.86
CA VAL A 191 24.09 -11.65 -24.24
C VAL A 191 24.86 -12.95 -24.50
N ASP A 192 24.22 -14.11 -24.33
CA ASP A 192 24.84 -15.41 -24.59
C ASP A 192 25.19 -15.59 -26.08
N ASP A 193 24.31 -15.17 -26.98
CA ASP A 193 24.55 -15.20 -28.43
C ASP A 193 25.69 -14.25 -28.85
N ALA A 194 25.74 -13.03 -28.29
CA ALA A 194 26.85 -12.10 -28.51
C ALA A 194 28.20 -12.68 -28.05
N ARG A 195 28.22 -13.33 -26.88
CA ARG A 195 29.42 -14.00 -26.35
C ARG A 195 29.84 -15.19 -27.19
N ALA A 196 28.88 -16.00 -27.65
CA ALA A 196 29.16 -17.12 -28.54
C ALA A 196 29.79 -16.62 -29.86
N LEU A 197 29.29 -15.52 -30.41
CA LEU A 197 29.86 -14.87 -31.58
C LEU A 197 31.29 -14.36 -31.32
N LEU A 198 31.53 -13.69 -30.18
CA LEU A 198 32.87 -13.19 -29.81
C LEU A 198 33.89 -14.32 -29.61
N ALA A 199 33.44 -15.47 -29.09
CA ALA A 199 34.28 -16.66 -28.89
C ALA A 199 34.50 -17.48 -30.17
N ALA A 200 33.76 -17.21 -31.26
CA ALA A 200 33.84 -17.99 -32.48
C ALA A 200 35.18 -17.82 -33.23
N PRO A 201 35.62 -18.84 -34.00
CA PRO A 201 36.83 -18.75 -34.81
C PRO A 201 36.79 -17.56 -35.77
N PHE A 202 37.95 -16.94 -36.03
CA PHE A 202 38.07 -15.72 -36.83
C PHE A 202 37.35 -15.77 -38.18
N LEU A 203 37.38 -16.91 -38.89
CA LEU A 203 36.71 -17.05 -40.18
C LEU A 203 35.17 -17.03 -40.07
N ASP A 204 34.61 -17.55 -38.98
CA ASP A 204 33.18 -17.61 -38.73
C ASP A 204 32.64 -16.24 -38.29
N ARG A 205 33.41 -15.57 -37.43
CA ARG A 205 33.22 -14.15 -37.11
C ARG A 205 33.21 -13.31 -38.39
N MET A 206 34.24 -13.44 -39.23
CA MET A 206 34.38 -12.66 -40.46
C MET A 206 33.18 -12.80 -41.40
N THR A 207 32.60 -13.99 -41.53
CA THR A 207 31.45 -14.23 -42.42
C THR A 207 30.12 -13.79 -41.84
N THR A 208 29.99 -13.81 -40.51
CA THR A 208 28.73 -13.48 -39.80
C THR A 208 28.59 -11.98 -39.54
N GLY A 209 29.69 -11.30 -39.18
CA GLY A 209 29.66 -9.90 -38.74
C GLY A 209 28.98 -9.71 -37.38
N THR A 210 28.89 -8.46 -36.91
CA THR A 210 28.31 -8.10 -35.60
C THR A 210 26.95 -7.41 -35.71
N ASP A 211 26.60 -6.78 -36.83
CA ASP A 211 25.41 -5.92 -37.01
C ASP A 211 24.07 -6.53 -36.55
N ALA A 212 23.90 -7.86 -36.69
CA ALA A 212 22.69 -8.53 -36.25
C ALA A 212 22.66 -8.69 -34.72
N ALA A 213 23.73 -9.24 -34.14
CA ALA A 213 23.87 -9.40 -32.69
C ALA A 213 23.83 -8.04 -31.97
N ASP A 214 24.50 -7.04 -32.55
CA ASP A 214 24.54 -5.67 -32.05
C ASP A 214 23.14 -5.04 -31.96
N ARG A 215 22.34 -5.17 -33.03
CA ARG A 215 20.96 -4.67 -33.06
C ARG A 215 20.02 -5.42 -32.13
N SER A 216 20.12 -6.74 -32.06
CA SER A 216 19.28 -7.55 -31.17
C SER A 216 19.60 -7.24 -29.70
N LEU A 217 20.88 -7.12 -29.34
CA LEU A 217 21.33 -6.78 -27.99
C LEU A 217 20.86 -5.38 -27.56
N VAL A 218 20.95 -4.39 -28.45
CA VAL A 218 20.40 -3.04 -28.20
C VAL A 218 18.88 -3.11 -27.99
N SER A 219 18.16 -3.77 -28.91
CA SER A 219 16.70 -3.87 -28.82
C SER A 219 16.24 -4.59 -27.55
N ALA A 220 16.95 -5.62 -27.11
CA ALA A 220 16.63 -6.33 -25.88
C ALA A 220 16.97 -5.50 -24.63
N SER A 221 18.07 -4.73 -24.66
CA SER A 221 18.44 -3.80 -23.59
C SER A 221 17.40 -2.69 -23.45
N ASP A 222 16.95 -2.10 -24.56
CA ASP A 222 15.90 -1.08 -24.60
C ASP A 222 14.57 -1.63 -24.04
N ALA A 223 14.23 -2.89 -24.38
CA ALA A 223 13.03 -3.54 -23.86
C ALA A 223 13.10 -3.75 -22.33
N VAL A 224 14.27 -4.12 -21.80
CA VAL A 224 14.47 -4.21 -20.35
C VAL A 224 14.34 -2.84 -19.70
N HIS A 225 14.97 -1.80 -20.26
CA HIS A 225 14.88 -0.45 -19.72
C HIS A 225 13.45 0.09 -19.71
N ALA A 226 12.70 -0.13 -20.79
CA ALA A 226 11.27 0.21 -20.86
C ALA A 226 10.46 -0.53 -19.80
N SER A 227 10.72 -1.83 -19.60
CA SER A 227 10.04 -2.62 -18.57
C SER A 227 10.39 -2.19 -17.14
N MET A 228 11.61 -1.66 -16.91
CA MET A 228 11.99 -1.05 -15.63
C MET A 228 11.24 0.26 -15.38
N LEU A 229 11.09 1.11 -16.40
CA LEU A 229 10.31 2.35 -16.28
C LEU A 229 8.84 2.07 -15.95
N ASP A 230 8.24 1.08 -16.61
CA ASP A 230 6.87 0.68 -16.33
C ASP A 230 6.72 0.16 -14.89
N HIS A 231 7.66 -0.68 -14.43
CA HIS A 231 7.69 -1.14 -13.05
C HIS A 231 7.79 0.02 -12.04
N ALA A 232 8.73 0.94 -12.25
CA ALA A 232 8.92 2.08 -11.36
C ALA A 232 7.70 3.02 -11.33
N ARG A 233 7.01 3.21 -12.47
CA ARG A 233 5.75 3.97 -12.54
C ARG A 233 4.63 3.30 -11.74
N ASP A 234 4.55 1.97 -11.78
CA ASP A 234 3.60 1.20 -10.97
C ASP A 234 3.91 1.34 -9.48
N GLU A 235 5.18 1.28 -9.08
CA GLU A 235 5.61 1.50 -7.69
C GLU A 235 5.27 2.91 -7.19
N VAL A 236 5.56 3.95 -8.00
CA VAL A 236 5.18 5.33 -7.68
C VAL A 236 3.66 5.44 -7.50
N THR A 237 2.87 4.83 -8.40
CA THR A 237 1.40 4.87 -8.31
C THR A 237 0.90 4.21 -7.02
N ALA A 238 1.47 3.06 -6.63
CA ALA A 238 1.14 2.38 -5.39
C ALA A 238 1.55 3.19 -4.13
N ALA A 239 2.74 3.80 -4.15
CA ALA A 239 3.24 4.63 -3.06
C ALA A 239 2.37 5.89 -2.87
N ARG A 240 1.96 6.54 -3.96
CA ARG A 240 1.03 7.68 -3.92
C ARG A 240 -0.33 7.31 -3.34
N ALA A 241 -0.89 6.17 -3.73
CA ALA A 241 -2.16 5.69 -3.18
C ALA A 241 -2.08 5.46 -1.66
N SER A 242 -0.98 4.85 -1.20
CA SER A 242 -0.74 4.63 0.24
C SER A 242 -0.60 5.95 1.00
N LEU A 243 0.15 6.91 0.45
CA LEU A 243 0.30 8.25 1.04
C LEU A 243 -1.03 9.01 1.09
N ALA A 244 -1.87 8.89 0.07
CA ALA A 244 -3.17 9.54 0.02
C ALA A 244 -4.07 9.10 1.18
N THR A 245 -4.13 7.80 1.49
CA THR A 245 -4.89 7.27 2.64
C THR A 245 -4.39 7.84 3.97
N ALA A 246 -3.08 7.88 4.19
CA ALA A 246 -2.53 8.45 5.42
C ALA A 246 -2.80 9.96 5.54
N ARG A 247 -2.72 10.69 4.42
CA ARG A 247 -3.04 12.13 4.39
C ARG A 247 -4.50 12.40 4.68
N GLU A 248 -5.43 11.58 4.17
CA GLU A 248 -6.86 11.72 4.47
C GLU A 248 -7.13 11.57 5.97
N LEU A 249 -6.53 10.56 6.61
CA LEU A 249 -6.62 10.38 8.06
C LEU A 249 -5.98 11.55 8.81
N GLY A 250 -4.79 12.00 8.39
CA GLY A 250 -4.11 13.14 9.00
C GLY A 250 -4.91 14.44 8.92
N GLU A 251 -5.50 14.76 7.75
CA GLU A 251 -6.36 15.93 7.57
C GLU A 251 -7.62 15.83 8.45
N LYS A 252 -8.23 14.64 8.54
CA LYS A 252 -9.37 14.40 9.43
C LYS A 252 -9.02 14.67 10.89
N ILE A 253 -7.90 14.13 11.38
CA ILE A 253 -7.45 14.35 12.76
C ILE A 253 -7.10 15.83 12.99
N TYR A 254 -6.40 16.47 12.04
CA TYR A 254 -6.05 17.88 12.14
C TYR A 254 -7.29 18.77 12.27
N ALA A 255 -8.33 18.52 11.46
CA ALA A 255 -9.59 19.23 11.52
C ALA A 255 -10.37 18.92 12.80
N ALA A 256 -10.46 17.65 13.20
CA ALA A 256 -11.23 17.22 14.37
C ALA A 256 -10.65 17.76 15.70
N THR A 257 -9.34 18.04 15.74
CA THR A 257 -8.67 18.57 16.94
C THR A 257 -8.73 20.11 17.03
N GLU A 258 -9.33 20.80 16.06
CA GLU A 258 -9.39 22.26 16.04
C GLU A 258 -10.21 22.81 17.22
N GLY A 259 -9.60 23.67 18.03
CA GLY A 259 -10.25 24.29 19.18
C GLY A 259 -10.52 23.34 20.36
N LEU A 260 -10.07 22.08 20.29
CA LEU A 260 -10.24 21.09 21.37
C LEU A 260 -9.07 21.06 22.37
N GLY A 261 -8.07 21.93 22.19
CA GLY A 261 -7.00 22.14 23.18
C GLY A 261 -5.75 21.27 23.03
N ALA A 262 -5.63 20.47 21.97
CA ALA A 262 -4.36 19.81 21.64
C ALA A 262 -3.23 20.85 21.48
N ASP A 263 -2.00 20.45 21.82
CA ASP A 263 -0.82 21.32 21.73
C ASP A 263 -0.64 21.86 20.30
N GLU A 264 -0.59 23.18 20.16
CA GLU A 264 -0.53 23.85 18.85
C GLU A 264 0.78 23.54 18.10
N ALA A 265 1.89 23.28 18.81
CA ALA A 265 3.14 22.87 18.19
C ALA A 265 3.09 21.40 17.69
N VAL A 266 2.32 20.53 18.33
CA VAL A 266 2.01 19.18 17.81
C VAL A 266 1.16 19.30 16.55
N ARG A 267 0.06 20.06 16.61
CA ARG A 267 -0.82 20.32 15.45
C ARG A 267 -0.06 20.93 14.27
N ALA A 268 0.83 21.90 14.52
CA ALA A 268 1.64 22.53 13.49
C ALA A 268 2.57 21.54 12.77
N ARG A 269 3.12 20.54 13.48
CA ARG A 269 3.94 19.48 12.87
C ARG A 269 3.13 18.58 11.95
N LEU A 270 1.90 18.23 12.34
CA LEU A 270 1.00 17.48 11.46
C LEU A 270 0.67 18.29 10.20
N ARG A 271 0.39 19.60 10.32
CA ARG A 271 0.14 20.46 9.15
C ARG A 271 1.36 20.49 8.20
N ASP A 272 2.55 20.70 8.74
CA ASP A 272 3.80 20.72 7.96
C ASP A 272 4.08 19.38 7.27
N ALA A 273 3.82 18.27 7.97
CA ALA A 273 3.91 16.92 7.40
C ALA A 273 2.93 16.72 6.22
N LEU A 274 1.68 17.16 6.37
CA LEU A 274 0.65 17.07 5.34
C LEU A 274 1.00 17.94 4.12
N ASP A 275 1.50 19.15 4.33
CA ASP A 275 1.93 20.06 3.27
C ASP A 275 3.16 19.53 2.52
N THR A 276 4.15 19.00 3.24
CA THR A 276 5.34 18.37 2.64
C THR A 276 4.96 17.14 1.83
N ALA A 277 4.10 16.27 2.37
CA ALA A 277 3.58 15.11 1.68
C ALA A 277 2.76 15.49 0.42
N ALA A 278 2.02 16.59 0.47
CA ALA A 278 1.32 17.14 -0.70
C ALA A 278 2.27 17.58 -1.80
N ALA A 279 3.37 18.26 -1.44
CA ALA A 279 4.38 18.68 -2.40
C ALA A 279 5.11 17.48 -3.02
N ALA A 280 5.45 16.46 -2.22
CA ALA A 280 6.08 15.24 -2.70
C ALA A 280 5.17 14.46 -3.67
N ASP A 281 3.89 14.31 -3.34
CA ASP A 281 2.89 13.69 -4.22
C ASP A 281 2.73 14.43 -5.56
N ALA A 282 2.69 15.76 -5.53
CA ALA A 282 2.62 16.57 -6.74
C ALA A 282 3.90 16.47 -7.60
N ALA A 283 5.07 16.42 -6.97
CA ALA A 283 6.34 16.22 -7.68
C ALA A 283 6.42 14.83 -8.33
N ALA A 284 5.98 13.80 -7.62
CA ALA A 284 5.90 12.43 -8.14
C ALA A 284 4.94 12.35 -9.34
N ASP A 285 3.76 12.98 -9.26
CA ASP A 285 2.79 13.03 -10.36
C ASP A 285 3.39 13.66 -11.63
N ALA A 286 4.09 14.78 -11.47
CA ALA A 286 4.75 15.45 -12.58
C ALA A 286 5.88 14.59 -13.20
N GLY A 287 6.55 13.77 -12.38
CA GLY A 287 7.63 12.87 -12.80
C GLY A 287 7.18 11.61 -13.53
N LEU A 288 5.93 11.16 -13.36
CA LEU A 288 5.44 9.89 -13.92
C LEU A 288 5.56 9.78 -15.45
N ALA A 289 5.42 10.90 -16.16
CA ALA A 289 5.52 10.95 -17.62
C ALA A 289 6.97 10.98 -18.14
N GLY A 290 7.97 11.10 -17.26
CA GLY A 290 9.38 11.10 -17.62
C GLY A 290 9.95 9.70 -17.84
N ASP A 291 11.12 9.64 -18.45
CA ASP A 291 11.87 8.39 -18.74
C ASP A 291 13.16 8.28 -17.90
N ASP A 292 13.27 9.04 -16.81
CA ASP A 292 14.40 8.96 -15.87
C ASP A 292 14.05 8.03 -14.70
N LEU A 293 14.61 6.82 -14.75
CA LEU A 293 14.40 5.80 -13.73
C LEU A 293 14.82 6.28 -12.33
N SER A 294 15.91 7.04 -12.22
CA SER A 294 16.41 7.51 -10.93
C SER A 294 15.45 8.51 -10.26
N THR A 295 14.78 9.32 -11.07
CA THR A 295 13.73 10.23 -10.60
C THR A 295 12.51 9.46 -10.10
N LEU A 296 12.09 8.39 -10.77
CA LEU A 296 10.98 7.54 -10.34
C LEU A 296 11.32 6.79 -9.04
N GLU A 297 12.50 6.18 -8.96
CA GLU A 297 12.96 5.50 -7.74
C GLU A 297 13.05 6.47 -6.55
N GLN A 298 13.56 7.68 -6.76
CA GLN A 298 13.61 8.70 -5.72
C GLN A 298 12.19 9.13 -5.29
N ALA A 299 11.25 9.25 -6.22
CA ALA A 299 9.87 9.58 -5.89
C ALA A 299 9.23 8.53 -4.97
N VAL A 300 9.48 7.23 -5.19
CA VAL A 300 9.00 6.15 -4.29
C VAL A 300 9.55 6.34 -2.87
N LEU A 301 10.84 6.65 -2.73
CA LEU A 301 11.47 6.90 -1.43
C LEU A 301 10.88 8.12 -0.72
N ASP A 302 10.70 9.23 -1.44
CA ASP A 302 10.17 10.47 -0.89
C ASP A 302 8.70 10.31 -0.44
N LEU A 303 7.89 9.60 -1.23
CA LEU A 303 6.51 9.25 -0.86
C LEU A 303 6.45 8.36 0.38
N GLY A 304 7.33 7.35 0.46
CA GLY A 304 7.44 6.47 1.62
C GLY A 304 7.87 7.21 2.89
N ALA A 305 8.82 8.16 2.77
CA ALA A 305 9.20 9.03 3.87
C ALA A 305 8.03 9.93 4.31
N GLY A 306 7.31 10.53 3.35
CA GLY A 306 6.12 11.33 3.62
C GLY A 306 5.03 10.53 4.35
N LEU A 307 4.82 9.26 3.95
CA LEU A 307 3.87 8.36 4.59
C LEU A 307 4.22 8.13 6.06
N GLY A 308 5.49 7.84 6.35
CA GLY A 308 5.97 7.64 7.72
C GLY A 308 5.80 8.88 8.60
N VAL A 309 6.16 10.06 8.08
CA VAL A 309 6.08 11.33 8.83
C VAL A 309 4.62 11.74 9.08
N VAL A 310 3.74 11.63 8.07
CA VAL A 310 2.31 11.90 8.24
C VAL A 310 1.69 10.96 9.26
N SER A 311 1.96 9.65 9.18
CA SER A 311 1.41 8.66 10.10
C SER A 311 1.83 8.93 11.55
N ALA A 312 3.14 9.15 11.78
CA ALA A 312 3.66 9.46 13.11
C ALA A 312 3.10 10.77 13.68
N SER A 313 3.02 11.83 12.86
CA SER A 313 2.47 13.13 13.30
C SER A 313 0.96 13.05 13.58
N THR A 314 0.25 12.19 12.86
CA THR A 314 -1.19 11.94 13.05
C THR A 314 -1.45 11.23 14.37
N GLU A 315 -0.68 10.17 14.66
CA GLU A 315 -0.73 9.46 15.94
C GLU A 315 -0.39 10.39 17.11
N GLU A 316 0.70 11.16 16.99
CA GLU A 316 1.11 12.10 18.03
C GLU A 316 0.05 13.17 18.31
N THR A 317 -0.61 13.69 17.26
CA THR A 317 -1.71 14.64 17.41
C THR A 317 -2.91 13.99 18.10
N SER A 318 -3.22 12.74 17.77
CA SER A 318 -4.31 11.99 18.41
C SER A 318 -4.03 11.74 19.89
N VAL A 319 -2.80 11.33 20.24
CA VAL A 319 -2.36 11.16 21.63
C VAL A 319 -2.38 12.48 22.39
N ALA A 320 -1.91 13.57 21.78
CA ALA A 320 -1.93 14.90 22.40
C ALA A 320 -3.38 15.38 22.64
N GLN A 321 -4.30 15.07 21.73
CA GLN A 321 -5.71 15.37 21.91
C GLN A 321 -6.35 14.52 23.01
N ASP A 322 -6.08 13.22 23.01
CA ASP A 322 -6.58 12.28 24.03
C ASP A 322 -6.18 12.74 25.44
N ALA A 323 -4.90 13.10 25.62
CA ALA A 323 -4.36 13.57 26.89
C ALA A 323 -5.06 14.84 27.45
N VAL A 324 -5.68 15.66 26.60
CA VAL A 324 -6.43 16.86 27.03
C VAL A 324 -7.94 16.64 27.07
N SER A 325 -8.47 15.73 26.26
CA SER A 325 -9.92 15.49 26.14
C SER A 325 -10.43 14.41 27.08
N CYS A 326 -9.69 13.31 27.26
CA CYS A 326 -10.16 12.12 27.93
C CYS A 326 -9.35 11.88 29.22
N PRO A 327 -9.83 12.34 30.39
CA PRO A 327 -9.07 12.30 31.64
C PRO A 327 -9.01 10.91 32.30
N ALA A 328 -9.81 9.95 31.83
CA ALA A 328 -9.91 8.61 32.40
C ALA A 328 -9.18 7.58 31.51
N PRO A 329 -8.48 6.60 32.08
CA PRO A 329 -7.67 5.63 31.32
C PRO A 329 -8.51 4.64 30.48
N ASP A 330 -9.80 4.52 30.75
CA ASP A 330 -10.77 3.72 30.00
C ASP A 330 -11.48 4.50 28.89
N GLN A 331 -11.14 5.77 28.72
CA GLN A 331 -11.64 6.64 27.66
C GLN A 331 -10.53 6.87 26.64
N VAL A 332 -10.91 6.88 25.37
CA VAL A 332 -10.02 7.21 24.26
C VAL A 332 -10.72 8.22 23.38
N TRP A 333 -10.02 9.29 23.03
CA TRP A 333 -10.53 10.29 22.11
C TRP A 333 -10.56 9.71 20.70
N ASP A 334 -11.68 9.89 20.01
CA ASP A 334 -11.85 9.48 18.62
C ASP A 334 -12.56 10.59 17.82
N PRO A 335 -12.03 10.97 16.64
CA PRO A 335 -12.63 12.02 15.79
C PRO A 335 -14.05 11.69 15.31
N ASP A 336 -14.44 10.41 15.25
CA ASP A 336 -15.76 9.94 14.84
C ASP A 336 -16.74 9.78 15.99
N SER A 337 -16.28 9.91 17.25
CA SER A 337 -17.17 9.79 18.41
C SER A 337 -18.24 10.90 18.38
N GLY A 338 -19.47 10.48 18.08
CA GLY A 338 -20.65 11.30 17.92
C GLY A 338 -20.88 11.82 16.50
N ARG A 339 -20.11 11.33 15.53
CA ARG A 339 -20.10 11.76 14.12
C ARG A 339 -20.15 10.58 13.13
N VAL A 340 -20.49 9.38 13.59
CA VAL A 340 -20.67 8.19 12.74
C VAL A 340 -21.77 8.48 11.70
N PRO A 341 -21.52 8.27 10.39
CA PRO A 341 -22.52 8.56 9.37
C PRO A 341 -23.71 7.61 9.47
N ASP A 342 -24.92 8.11 9.17
CA ASP A 342 -26.16 7.32 9.21
C ASP A 342 -26.08 6.03 8.39
N SER A 343 -25.32 6.01 7.29
CA SER A 343 -25.12 4.82 6.45
C SER A 343 -24.33 3.70 7.14
N ALA A 344 -23.57 4.02 8.19
CA ALA A 344 -22.84 3.06 9.02
C ALA A 344 -23.62 2.66 10.29
N LEU A 345 -24.79 3.27 10.53
CA LEU A 345 -25.65 2.96 11.66
C LEU A 345 -26.83 2.09 11.23
N ALA A 346 -27.27 1.21 12.11
CA ALA A 346 -28.41 0.35 11.86
C ALA A 346 -29.42 0.38 13.04
N PRO A 347 -30.74 0.38 12.75
CA PRO A 347 -31.79 0.30 13.77
C PRO A 347 -31.72 -1.02 14.54
N ILE A 348 -31.84 -0.93 15.87
CA ILE A 348 -32.05 -2.12 16.70
C ILE A 348 -33.48 -2.65 16.45
N PRO A 349 -33.68 -3.91 16.02
CA PRO A 349 -34.99 -4.39 15.54
C PRO A 349 -36.15 -4.25 16.52
N TRP A 350 -35.91 -4.47 17.82
CA TRP A 350 -36.93 -4.34 18.88
C TRP A 350 -36.96 -2.96 19.54
N SER A 351 -36.01 -2.07 19.21
CA SER A 351 -36.01 -0.65 19.60
C SER A 351 -35.63 0.22 18.40
N PRO A 352 -36.54 0.40 17.42
CA PRO A 352 -36.20 1.00 16.12
C PRO A 352 -35.96 2.52 16.17
N THR A 353 -35.98 3.14 17.34
CA THR A 353 -35.48 4.51 17.58
C THR A 353 -34.00 4.52 17.97
N ASP A 354 -33.49 3.41 18.49
CA ASP A 354 -32.09 3.24 18.89
C ASP A 354 -31.25 2.71 17.73
N ARG A 355 -29.97 3.07 17.73
CA ARG A 355 -29.02 2.76 16.65
C ARG A 355 -27.69 2.31 17.23
N VAL A 356 -27.07 1.34 16.57
CA VAL A 356 -25.67 0.95 16.81
C VAL A 356 -24.93 0.91 15.47
N ARG A 357 -23.60 0.81 15.48
CA ARG A 357 -22.84 0.61 14.23
C ARG A 357 -23.29 -0.72 13.59
N ALA A 358 -23.48 -0.72 12.27
CA ALA A 358 -24.12 -1.82 11.56
C ALA A 358 -23.35 -3.15 11.68
N ASP A 359 -22.03 -3.09 11.81
CA ASP A 359 -21.14 -4.23 11.98
C ASP A 359 -21.19 -4.88 13.37
N VAL A 360 -21.70 -4.18 14.40
CA VAL A 360 -21.91 -4.76 15.73
C VAL A 360 -23.35 -5.23 15.97
N LEU A 361 -24.27 -4.92 15.04
CA LEU A 361 -25.70 -5.20 15.20
C LEU A 361 -26.00 -6.70 15.27
N ASP A 362 -25.38 -7.52 14.43
CA ASP A 362 -25.66 -8.97 14.37
C ASP A 362 -25.38 -9.65 15.71
N GLY A 363 -24.30 -9.25 16.40
CA GLY A 363 -23.98 -9.71 17.74
C GLY A 363 -25.05 -9.32 18.76
N LEU A 364 -25.54 -8.07 18.70
CA LEU A 364 -26.59 -7.59 19.60
C LEU A 364 -27.92 -8.32 19.37
N VAL A 365 -28.27 -8.58 18.11
CA VAL A 365 -29.48 -9.33 17.73
C VAL A 365 -29.41 -10.77 18.23
N ALA A 366 -28.26 -11.42 18.09
CA ALA A 366 -28.06 -12.78 18.60
C ALA A 366 -28.13 -12.82 20.14
N LEU A 367 -27.54 -11.84 20.83
CA LEU A 367 -27.63 -11.69 22.28
C LEU A 367 -29.07 -11.52 22.75
N ASP A 368 -29.84 -10.64 22.10
CA ASP A 368 -31.25 -10.42 22.43
C ASP A 368 -32.11 -11.67 22.19
N ALA A 369 -31.88 -12.40 21.10
CA ALA A 369 -32.59 -13.65 20.85
C ALA A 369 -32.39 -14.67 21.99
N ALA A 370 -31.15 -14.85 22.45
CA ALA A 370 -30.85 -15.71 23.60
C ALA A 370 -31.43 -15.17 24.92
N TYR A 371 -31.45 -13.84 25.10
CA TYR A 371 -32.07 -13.20 26.25
C TYR A 371 -33.59 -13.42 26.28
N VAL A 372 -34.26 -13.34 25.13
CA VAL A 372 -35.68 -13.65 24.95
C VAL A 372 -35.96 -15.12 25.27
N GLU A 373 -35.12 -16.05 24.84
CA GLU A 373 -35.26 -17.47 25.21
C GLU A 373 -35.19 -17.68 26.74
N ARG A 374 -34.34 -16.91 27.42
CA ARG A 374 -34.13 -17.03 28.87
C ARG A 374 -35.23 -16.37 29.71
N PHE A 375 -35.69 -15.19 29.32
CA PHE A 375 -36.53 -14.32 30.14
C PHE A 375 -37.91 -14.01 29.52
N GLY A 376 -38.13 -14.39 28.26
CA GLY A 376 -39.40 -14.18 27.56
C GLY A 376 -39.69 -12.73 27.16
N VAL A 377 -38.69 -11.83 27.28
CA VAL A 377 -38.79 -10.41 26.95
C VAL A 377 -37.51 -9.96 26.25
N HIS A 378 -37.64 -8.97 25.37
CA HIS A 378 -36.48 -8.34 24.73
C HIS A 378 -35.64 -7.55 25.73
N LEU A 379 -34.37 -7.33 25.40
CA LEU A 379 -33.51 -6.37 26.08
C LEU A 379 -34.15 -4.98 26.01
N THR A 380 -34.26 -4.32 27.16
CA THR A 380 -34.73 -2.93 27.20
C THR A 380 -33.55 -2.01 26.89
N VAL A 381 -33.58 -1.32 25.75
CA VAL A 381 -32.56 -0.33 25.38
C VAL A 381 -32.97 1.02 25.95
N ASN A 382 -32.13 1.62 26.79
CA ASN A 382 -32.34 2.96 27.35
C ASN A 382 -31.57 4.02 26.57
N SER A 383 -30.38 3.67 26.08
CA SER A 383 -29.49 4.55 25.32
C SER A 383 -28.63 3.69 24.40
N SER A 384 -28.22 4.25 23.27
CA SER A 384 -27.43 3.59 22.23
C SER A 384 -26.48 4.62 21.59
N TYR A 385 -26.34 4.67 20.26
CA TYR A 385 -25.57 5.73 19.61
C TYR A 385 -26.00 7.12 20.07
N ARG A 386 -25.02 7.96 20.43
CA ARG A 386 -25.22 9.37 20.80
C ARG A 386 -24.42 10.26 19.87
N THR A 387 -25.05 11.30 19.35
CA THR A 387 -24.36 12.33 18.58
C THR A 387 -23.42 13.15 19.47
N PHE A 388 -22.48 13.87 18.85
CA PHE A 388 -21.55 14.73 19.57
C PHE A 388 -22.29 15.80 20.38
N GLU A 389 -23.34 16.39 19.81
CA GLU A 389 -24.17 17.43 20.45
C GLU A 389 -24.97 16.87 21.63
N GLU A 390 -25.50 15.65 21.51
CA GLU A 390 -26.17 14.96 22.62
C GLU A 390 -25.18 14.67 23.76
N GLN A 391 -23.97 14.19 23.44
CA GLN A 391 -22.92 13.96 24.41
C GLN A 391 -22.52 15.27 25.11
N GLN A 392 -22.41 16.36 24.36
CA GLN A 392 -22.11 17.69 24.92
C GLN A 392 -23.20 18.18 25.86
N GLY A 393 -24.47 17.92 25.57
CA GLY A 393 -25.58 18.27 26.45
C GLY A 393 -25.64 17.43 27.73
N LEU A 394 -25.16 16.19 27.69
CA LEU A 394 -25.10 15.25 28.82
C LEU A 394 -23.85 15.44 29.70
N TYR A 395 -22.76 15.92 29.12
CA TYR A 395 -21.48 16.03 29.81
C TYR A 395 -21.53 17.07 30.93
N ASP A 396 -21.24 16.60 32.15
CA ASP A 396 -21.02 17.45 33.33
C ASP A 396 -19.66 17.09 33.91
N PRO A 397 -18.65 17.98 33.85
CA PRO A 397 -17.30 17.70 34.37
C PRO A 397 -17.26 17.48 35.88
N SER A 398 -18.34 17.79 36.62
CA SER A 398 -18.47 17.46 38.05
C SER A 398 -19.02 16.06 38.32
N SER A 399 -19.46 15.34 37.28
CA SER A 399 -20.03 13.99 37.33
C SER A 399 -19.16 13.01 36.53
N PRO A 400 -18.87 11.81 37.06
CA PRO A 400 -18.08 10.82 36.34
C PRO A 400 -18.88 9.99 35.31
N ILE A 401 -20.20 10.17 35.23
CA ILE A 401 -21.14 9.30 34.51
C ILE A 401 -21.12 9.52 32.98
N ALA A 402 -20.88 10.76 32.54
CA ALA A 402 -20.80 11.06 31.11
C ALA A 402 -19.35 11.34 30.74
N ALA A 403 -18.81 10.58 29.78
CA ALA A 403 -17.51 10.87 29.21
C ALA A 403 -17.53 12.26 28.51
N PRO A 404 -16.39 12.95 28.43
CA PRO A 404 -16.27 14.15 27.62
C PRO A 404 -16.69 13.90 26.15
N PRO A 405 -17.23 14.89 25.43
CA PRO A 405 -17.54 14.76 24.00
C PRO A 405 -16.29 14.36 23.22
N GLY A 406 -16.41 13.34 22.38
CA GLY A 406 -15.27 12.73 21.67
C GLY A 406 -14.66 11.51 22.37
N CYS A 407 -15.00 11.26 23.65
CA CYS A 407 -14.42 10.18 24.47
C CYS A 407 -15.41 9.05 24.80
N SER A 408 -16.63 9.08 24.25
CA SER A 408 -17.69 8.12 24.60
C SER A 408 -17.83 7.01 23.55
N ASN A 409 -17.89 5.76 24.01
CA ASN A 409 -18.19 4.61 23.15
C ASN A 409 -19.62 4.60 22.60
N HIS A 410 -20.55 5.35 23.23
CA HIS A 410 -21.86 5.63 22.61
C HIS A 410 -21.70 6.49 21.36
N GLY A 411 -20.75 7.41 21.36
CA GLY A 411 -20.43 8.22 20.19
C GLY A 411 -19.91 7.40 19.01
N LEU A 412 -19.35 6.22 19.27
CA LEU A 412 -18.88 5.33 18.21
C LEU A 412 -19.95 4.31 17.76
N GLY A 413 -21.09 4.27 18.47
CA GLY A 413 -22.15 3.31 18.21
C GLY A 413 -21.83 1.89 18.68
N PHE A 414 -20.89 1.73 19.63
CA PHE A 414 -20.47 0.43 20.19
C PHE A 414 -21.06 0.13 21.54
N ALA A 415 -21.70 1.11 22.17
CA ALA A 415 -22.24 0.97 23.51
C ALA A 415 -23.77 1.01 23.50
N VAL A 416 -24.35 0.25 24.42
CA VAL A 416 -25.77 0.31 24.77
C VAL A 416 -25.91 0.37 26.28
N ASP A 417 -26.85 1.19 26.75
CA ASP A 417 -27.29 1.16 28.14
C ASP A 417 -28.59 0.37 28.24
N LEU A 418 -28.61 -0.67 29.07
CA LEU A 418 -29.68 -1.65 29.18
C LEU A 418 -30.49 -1.50 30.47
N GLY A 419 -31.81 -1.61 30.35
CA GLY A 419 -32.79 -1.58 31.42
C GLY A 419 -33.40 -2.95 31.74
N GLY A 420 -34.66 -2.95 32.18
CA GLY A 420 -35.44 -4.20 32.32
C GLY A 420 -34.96 -5.18 33.41
N GLY A 421 -34.13 -4.71 34.33
CA GLY A 421 -33.47 -5.50 35.37
C GLY A 421 -31.95 -5.49 35.24
N VAL A 422 -31.40 -5.20 34.07
CA VAL A 422 -29.94 -5.14 33.84
C VAL A 422 -29.29 -3.97 34.58
N GLN A 423 -29.99 -2.85 34.71
CA GLN A 423 -29.50 -1.60 35.32
C GLN A 423 -29.21 -1.67 36.84
N ALA A 424 -29.20 -2.86 37.44
CA ALA A 424 -28.84 -3.06 38.84
C ALA A 424 -27.99 -4.32 38.98
N PHE A 425 -26.87 -4.21 39.72
CA PHE A 425 -25.99 -5.34 40.00
C PHE A 425 -26.72 -6.48 40.73
N GLY A 426 -26.31 -7.72 40.46
CA GLY A 426 -26.80 -8.92 41.13
C GLY A 426 -28.22 -9.35 40.76
N THR A 427 -28.89 -8.67 39.83
CA THR A 427 -30.16 -9.14 39.29
C THR A 427 -29.94 -10.38 38.42
N PRO A 428 -30.93 -11.27 38.29
CA PRO A 428 -30.83 -12.41 37.38
C PRO A 428 -30.50 -12.01 35.93
N GLN A 429 -30.99 -10.85 35.49
CA GLN A 429 -30.76 -10.30 34.16
C GLN A 429 -29.29 -9.88 33.97
N TYR A 430 -28.75 -9.09 34.91
CA TYR A 430 -27.36 -8.65 34.90
C TYR A 430 -26.39 -9.84 34.93
N GLU A 431 -26.60 -10.78 35.88
CA GLU A 431 -25.76 -11.95 36.04
C GLU A 431 -25.79 -12.86 34.81
N TRP A 432 -26.94 -12.97 34.15
CA TRP A 432 -27.04 -13.73 32.90
C TRP A 432 -26.24 -13.05 31.79
N LEU A 433 -26.36 -11.73 31.59
CA LEU A 433 -25.55 -11.02 30.61
C LEU A 433 -24.05 -11.14 30.90
N LYS A 434 -23.63 -11.02 32.17
CA LYS A 434 -22.23 -11.18 32.57
C LYS A 434 -21.63 -12.53 32.16
N GLN A 435 -22.45 -13.57 32.11
CA GLN A 435 -22.02 -14.93 31.76
C GLN A 435 -22.08 -15.23 30.25
N HIS A 436 -22.88 -14.48 29.48
CA HIS A 436 -23.22 -14.86 28.10
C HIS A 436 -22.88 -13.80 27.05
N ALA A 437 -22.89 -12.50 27.39
CA ALA A 437 -22.76 -11.42 26.43
C ALA A 437 -21.51 -11.53 25.55
N GLU A 438 -20.38 -11.95 26.14
CA GLU A 438 -19.09 -11.99 25.44
C GLU A 438 -19.09 -12.99 24.29
N THR A 439 -19.87 -14.08 24.40
CA THR A 439 -20.05 -15.07 23.32
C THR A 439 -20.77 -14.49 22.09
N TYR A 440 -21.44 -13.35 22.25
CA TYR A 440 -22.13 -12.60 21.20
C TYR A 440 -21.39 -11.32 20.82
N GLY A 441 -20.17 -11.14 21.29
CA GLY A 441 -19.36 -9.97 20.97
C GLY A 441 -19.67 -8.73 21.80
N TRP A 442 -20.30 -8.87 22.97
CA TRP A 442 -20.59 -7.76 23.89
C TRP A 442 -20.01 -8.01 25.26
N THR A 443 -19.50 -6.99 25.94
CA THR A 443 -18.91 -7.13 27.28
C THR A 443 -19.43 -6.06 28.22
N HIS A 444 -19.31 -6.35 29.51
CA HIS A 444 -19.43 -5.36 30.57
C HIS A 444 -18.01 -4.91 30.90
N PRO A 445 -17.62 -3.67 30.57
CA PRO A 445 -16.23 -3.25 30.65
C PRO A 445 -15.77 -3.10 32.10
N ASP A 446 -14.46 -3.28 32.34
CA ASP A 446 -13.87 -3.27 33.69
C ASP A 446 -14.17 -1.98 34.49
N PHE A 447 -14.27 -0.82 33.82
CA PHE A 447 -14.59 0.43 34.52
C PHE A 447 -16.02 0.44 35.09
N ALA A 448 -16.93 -0.32 34.48
CA ALA A 448 -18.35 -0.41 34.80
C ALA A 448 -18.67 -1.47 35.87
N GLU A 449 -17.71 -2.33 36.22
CA GLU A 449 -17.86 -3.35 37.27
C GLU A 449 -18.25 -2.76 38.64
N PRO A 450 -18.82 -3.57 39.56
CA PRO A 450 -19.17 -3.11 40.91
C PRO A 450 -18.01 -2.45 41.67
N ASP A 451 -16.78 -2.89 41.42
CA ASP A 451 -15.53 -2.35 41.96
C ASP A 451 -14.73 -1.52 40.95
N GLY A 452 -15.33 -1.24 39.78
CA GLY A 452 -14.79 -0.38 38.74
C GLY A 452 -14.76 1.09 39.13
N ARG A 453 -14.14 1.91 38.26
CA ARG A 453 -14.01 3.36 38.46
C ARG A 453 -15.37 4.05 38.52
N VAL A 454 -16.31 3.63 37.67
CA VAL A 454 -17.68 4.15 37.60
C VAL A 454 -18.62 2.95 37.49
N PRO A 455 -19.14 2.42 38.61
CA PRO A 455 -20.02 1.25 38.55
C PRO A 455 -21.31 1.55 37.77
N GLU A 456 -21.47 0.91 36.62
CA GLU A 456 -22.54 1.14 35.65
C GLU A 456 -23.11 -0.19 35.13
N PRO A 457 -23.96 -0.90 35.91
CA PRO A 457 -24.48 -2.22 35.54
C PRO A 457 -25.27 -2.22 34.23
N TRP A 458 -25.76 -1.06 33.81
CA TRP A 458 -26.48 -0.86 32.57
C TRP A 458 -25.56 -0.80 31.33
N HIS A 459 -24.27 -0.53 31.46
CA HIS A 459 -23.42 -0.18 30.33
C HIS A 459 -22.72 -1.39 29.71
N TRP A 460 -22.94 -1.62 28.41
CA TRP A 460 -22.36 -2.76 27.68
C TRP A 460 -21.74 -2.28 26.36
N GLU A 461 -20.57 -2.83 26.03
CA GLU A 461 -19.76 -2.44 24.87
C GLU A 461 -19.52 -3.62 23.94
N SER A 462 -19.49 -3.38 22.63
CA SER A 462 -19.03 -4.37 21.66
C SER A 462 -17.53 -4.63 21.80
N VAL A 463 -17.11 -5.91 21.85
CA VAL A 463 -15.68 -6.29 21.83
C VAL A 463 -15.09 -6.28 20.42
N LEU A 464 -15.93 -6.35 19.38
CA LEU A 464 -15.50 -6.29 17.98
C LEU A 464 -14.91 -4.92 17.62
N ALA A 465 -15.29 -3.88 18.35
CA ALA A 465 -14.75 -2.54 18.20
C ALA A 465 -13.28 -2.39 18.63
N ARG A 466 -12.76 -3.31 19.47
CA ARG A 466 -11.37 -3.26 19.97
C ARG A 466 -10.38 -4.03 19.09
N ALA A 467 -10.84 -4.71 18.03
CA ALA A 467 -9.99 -5.53 17.16
C ALA A 467 -9.45 -4.77 15.93
N ASP A 468 -10.03 -3.60 15.62
CA ASP A 468 -9.67 -2.77 14.45
C ASP A 468 -8.97 -1.44 14.84
N GLY A 469 -8.61 -1.29 16.12
CA GLY A 469 -7.89 -0.13 16.67
C GLY A 469 -6.39 -0.30 16.67
#